data_AF-A0A7L4RLC8-F1
#
_entry.id   AF-A0A7L4RLC8-F1
#
_cell.length_a   1.000
_cell.length_b   1.000
_cell.length_c   1.000
_cell.angle_alpha   90.00
_cell.angle_beta   90.00
_cell.angle_gamma   90.00
#
_symmetry.space_group_name_H-M   'P 1'
#
loop_
_entity.id
_entity.type
_entity.pdbx_description
1 polymer ?
#
loop_
_entity_poly.entity_id
_entity_poly.type
_entity_poly.pdbx_seq_one_letter_code
_entity_poly.pdbx_strand_id
1 'polypeptide(L)' 'MRGRSQMVNCGACGRRLPRGKAVTYERSIVFSTDLKTADDVKLMERRKCYYCPSCGKSLGIYEKKRKRAMARYNR' A
#
# COMPACT_ATOMS: atom_id res chain seq x y z
N MET A 1 6.88 25.41 -11.38
CA MET A 1 5.44 25.11 -11.44
C MET A 1 5.25 23.69 -11.95
N ARG A 2 4.65 22.76 -11.17
CA ARG A 2 4.25 21.46 -11.72
C ARG A 2 2.78 21.58 -12.11
N GLY A 3 2.47 21.32 -13.39
CA GLY A 3 1.14 21.46 -13.98
C GLY A 3 0.09 20.47 -13.43
N ARG A 4 -0.81 19.99 -14.28
CA ARG A 4 -1.91 19.09 -13.86
C ARG A 4 -1.35 17.86 -13.16
N SER A 5 -1.71 17.69 -11.89
CA SER A 5 -1.23 16.57 -11.07
C SER A 5 -1.82 15.26 -11.56
N GLN A 6 -1.01 14.20 -11.62
CA GLN A 6 -1.48 12.85 -11.93
C GLN A 6 -2.58 12.46 -10.92
N MET A 7 -3.75 12.06 -11.42
CA MET A 7 -4.86 11.60 -10.60
C MET A 7 -4.73 10.09 -10.35
N VAL A 8 -4.99 9.67 -9.12
CA VAL A 8 -4.99 8.26 -8.70
C VAL A 8 -6.30 7.94 -8.00
N ASN A 9 -6.69 6.67 -8.04
CA ASN A 9 -7.88 6.19 -7.35
C ASN A 9 -7.48 5.60 -6.01
N CYS A 10 -8.25 5.89 -4.97
CA CYS A 10 -8.10 5.28 -3.66
C CYS A 10 -8.37 3.77 -3.75
N GLY A 11 -7.44 2.93 -3.31
CA GLY A 11 -7.59 1.47 -3.31
C GLY A 11 -8.58 0.93 -2.27
N ALA A 12 -9.25 1.79 -1.50
CA ALA A 12 -10.27 1.39 -0.53
C ALA A 12 -11.67 1.89 -0.93
N CYS A 13 -11.83 3.20 -1.15
CA CYS A 13 -13.14 3.81 -1.45
C CYS A 13 -13.33 4.22 -2.92
N GLY A 14 -12.34 3.98 -3.80
CA GLY A 14 -12.42 4.34 -5.22
C GLY A 14 -12.31 5.85 -5.52
N ARG A 15 -12.38 6.73 -4.52
CA ARG A 15 -12.29 8.19 -4.70
C ARG A 15 -11.06 8.60 -5.51
N ARG A 16 -11.28 9.44 -6.53
CA ARG A 16 -10.21 10.02 -7.34
C ARG A 16 -9.56 11.21 -6.61
N LEU A 17 -8.24 11.19 -6.48
CA LEU A 17 -7.49 12.27 -5.84
C LEU A 17 -6.16 12.55 -6.55
N PRO A 18 -5.59 13.75 -6.39
CA PRO A 18 -4.23 14.03 -6.87
C PRO A 18 -3.21 13.13 -6.18
N ARG A 19 -2.26 12.57 -6.93
CA ARG A 19 -1.21 11.68 -6.43
C ARG A 19 -0.38 12.29 -5.31
N GLY A 20 -0.13 13.61 -5.35
CA GLY A 20 0.58 14.32 -4.29
C GLY A 20 -0.16 14.36 -2.95
N LYS A 21 -1.49 14.27 -2.97
CA LYS A 21 -2.33 14.22 -1.76
C LYS A 21 -2.59 12.78 -1.29
N ALA A 22 -2.14 11.77 -2.04
CA ALA A 22 -2.43 10.38 -1.75
C ALA A 22 -1.44 9.77 -0.77
N VAL A 23 -1.95 8.99 0.17
CA VAL A 23 -1.14 8.18 1.08
C VAL A 23 -0.72 6.92 0.34
N THR A 24 0.57 6.81 0.04
CA THR A 24 1.16 5.63 -0.60
C THR A 24 1.39 4.52 0.42
N TYR A 25 1.10 3.27 0.09
CA TYR A 25 1.48 2.14 0.95
C TYR A 25 1.80 0.92 0.11
N GLU A 26 2.93 0.28 0.41
CA GLU A 26 3.32 -0.98 -0.22
C GLU A 26 2.64 -2.13 0.53
N ARG A 27 1.71 -2.79 -0.17
CA ARG A 27 1.06 -4.02 0.27
C ARG A 27 1.82 -5.20 -0.31
N SER A 28 2.16 -6.16 0.55
CA SER A 28 2.62 -7.47 0.12
C SER A 28 1.39 -8.33 -0.16
N ILE A 29 1.31 -8.88 -1.37
CA ILE A 29 0.31 -9.85 -1.78
C ILE A 29 1.04 -11.18 -1.93
N VAL A 30 0.52 -12.22 -1.29
CA VAL A 30 1.06 -13.57 -1.41
C VAL A 30 0.05 -14.37 -2.20
N PHE A 31 0.47 -14.86 -3.36
CA PHE A 31 -0.27 -15.82 -4.14
C PHE A 31 0.26 -17.21 -3.80
N SER A 32 -0.66 -18.13 -3.54
CA SER A 32 -0.41 -19.52 -3.15
C SER A 32 -1.20 -20.39 -4.10
N THR A 33 -0.60 -21.48 -4.56
CA THR A 33 -1.31 -22.51 -5.33
C THR A 33 -2.18 -23.40 -4.44
N ASP A 34 -2.05 -23.27 -3.11
CA ASP A 34 -2.80 -24.00 -2.08
C ASP A 34 -2.77 -25.52 -2.26
N LEU A 35 -1.75 -26.04 -2.95
CA LEU A 35 -1.60 -27.46 -3.26
C LEU A 35 -1.34 -28.30 -1.99
N LYS A 36 -0.93 -27.68 -0.87
CA LYS A 36 -0.61 -28.32 0.42
C LYS A 36 0.35 -29.52 0.30
N THR A 37 1.09 -29.59 -0.80
CA THR A 37 2.14 -30.58 -1.09
C THR A 37 3.50 -29.88 -1.15
N ALA A 38 4.56 -30.65 -1.41
CA ALA A 38 5.92 -30.11 -1.60
C ALA A 38 6.06 -29.18 -2.81
N ASP A 39 5.10 -29.19 -3.74
CA ASP A 39 5.07 -28.38 -4.95
C ASP A 39 4.31 -27.04 -4.79
N ASP A 40 4.04 -26.59 -3.56
CA ASP A 40 3.33 -25.34 -3.35
C ASP A 40 4.20 -24.13 -3.73
N VAL A 41 3.84 -23.48 -4.84
CA VAL A 41 4.54 -22.29 -5.34
C VAL A 41 3.93 -21.05 -4.70
N LYS A 42 4.73 -20.38 -3.88
CA LYS A 42 4.36 -19.11 -3.23
C LYS A 42 5.01 -17.93 -3.95
N LEU A 43 4.20 -17.11 -4.60
CA LEU A 43 4.65 -15.86 -5.20
C LEU A 43 4.35 -14.69 -4.26
N MET A 44 5.38 -14.00 -3.81
CA MET A 44 5.23 -12.76 -3.05
C MET A 44 5.43 -11.54 -3.95
N GLU A 45 4.38 -10.75 -4.16
CA GLU A 45 4.43 -9.50 -4.90
C GLU A 45 4.26 -8.30 -3.96
N ARG A 46 5.05 -7.23 -4.16
CA ARG A 46 4.87 -5.96 -3.46
C ARG A 46 4.23 -4.94 -4.39
N ARG A 47 2.97 -4.59 -4.12
CA ARG A 47 2.22 -3.62 -4.92
C ARG A 47 2.11 -2.27 -4.21
N LYS A 48 2.44 -1.20 -4.93
CA LYS A 48 2.27 0.18 -4.47
C LYS A 48 0.81 0.62 -4.63
N CYS A 49 0.13 0.80 -3.51
CA CYS A 49 -1.26 1.26 -3.46
C CYS A 49 -1.35 2.74 -3.04
N TYR A 50 -2.41 3.41 -3.49
CA TYR A 50 -2.72 4.81 -3.15
C TYR A 50 -4.02 4.86 -2.35
N TYR A 51 -4.06 5.64 -1.28
CA TYR A 51 -5.24 5.85 -0.44
C TYR A 51 -5.54 7.33 -0.26
N CYS A 52 -6.82 7.68 -0.13
CA CYS A 52 -7.18 9.02 0.34
C CYS A 52 -6.80 9.18 1.82
N PRO A 53 -6.62 10.42 2.32
CA PRO A 53 -6.24 10.65 3.72
C PRO A 53 -7.19 10.00 4.73
N SER A 54 -8.50 10.05 4.47
CA SER A 54 -9.53 9.45 5.33
C SER A 54 -9.37 7.93 5.44
N CYS A 55 -9.33 7.21 4.30
CA CYS A 55 -9.12 5.76 4.31
C CYS A 55 -7.74 5.39 4.85
N GLY A 56 -6.71 6.21 4.62
CA GLY A 56 -5.39 6.03 5.20
C GLY A 56 -5.41 6.03 6.73
N LYS A 57 -6.24 6.89 7.34
CA LYS A 57 -6.45 6.94 8.79
C LYS A 57 -7.24 5.73 9.28
N SER A 58 -8.39 5.45 8.67
CA SER A 58 -9.24 4.31 9.06
C SER A 58 -8.53 2.95 8.95
N LEU A 59 -7.66 2.77 7.95
CA LEU A 59 -6.90 1.52 7.75
C LEU A 59 -5.59 1.44 8.57
N GLY A 60 -5.31 2.43 9.41
CA GLY A 60 -4.11 2.51 10.25
C GLY A 60 -2.80 2.60 9.43
N ILE A 61 -2.85 3.13 8.20
CA ILE A 61 -1.68 3.18 7.30
C ILE A 61 -0.60 4.10 7.84
N TYR A 62 -0.99 5.21 8.48
CA TYR A 62 -0.07 6.16 9.11
C TYR A 62 0.72 5.51 10.25
N GLU A 63 0.05 4.76 11.13
CA GLU A 63 0.68 4.04 12.24
C GLU A 63 1.62 2.95 11.73
N LYS A 64 1.20 2.20 10.71
CA LYS A 64 2.06 1.18 10.05
C LYS A 64 3.33 1.81 9.48
N LYS A 65 3.24 2.98 8.86
CA LYS A 65 4.41 3.72 8.39
C LYS A 65 5.30 4.21 9.52
N ARG A 66 4.70 4.74 10.60
CA ARG A 66 5.44 5.16 11.81
C ARG A 66 6.23 3.99 12.40
N LYS A 67 5.59 2.83 12.60
CA LYS A 67 6.24 1.60 13.07
C LYS A 67 7.39 1.17 12.15
N ARG A 68 7.19 1.21 10.83
CA ARG A 68 8.26 0.90 9.85
C ARG A 68 9.42 1.89 9.91
N ALA A 69 9.16 3.18 10.09
CA ALA A 69 10.20 4.19 10.21
C ALA A 69 11.02 4.01 11.50
N MET A 70 10.35 3.75 12.62
CA MET A 70 11.01 3.44 13.89
C MET A 70 11.86 2.17 13.83
N ALA A 71 11.33 1.09 13.24
CA ALA A 71 12.07 -0.15 13.06
C ALA A 71 13.31 0.02 12.17
N ARG A 72 13.26 0.96 11.20
CA ARG A 72 14.43 1.32 10.39
C ARG A 72 15.46 2.15 11.14
N TYR A 73 15.03 3.01 12.06
CA TYR A 73 15.93 3.83 12.87
C TYR A 73 16.66 3.02 13.93
N ASN A 74 15.98 2.03 14.53
CA ASN A 74 16.55 1.16 15.56
C ASN A 74 17.49 0.07 15.01
N ARG A 75 17.75 0.04 13.69
CA ARG A 75 18.62 -0.93 13.02
C ARG A 75 19.91 -0.22 12.61
#